data_AF-A0AAU9IHZ3-F1
#
_entry.id   AF-A0AAU9IHZ3-F1
#
_cell.length_a   1.000
_cell.length_b   1.000
_cell.length_c   1.000
_cell.angle_alpha   90.00
_cell.angle_beta   90.00
_cell.angle_gamma   90.00
#
_symmetry.space_group_name_H-M   'P 1'
#
loop_
_entity.id
_entity.type
_entity.pdbx_description
1 polymer ?
#
loop_
_entity_poly.entity_id
_entity_poly.type
_entity_poly.pdbx_seq_one_letter_code
_entity_poly.pdbx_strand_id
1 'polypeptide(L)'
;MPSPKNEPGSQRFLSFKMTRLRIPPKKKHLWLKLIKGHQKIIHKISKRIFKIKNTSEVIICNRLEAHFWENKDILEEYQTKSGPINGKLAQKSLNEALKKYFQHEATKVSFYYYIELIFLELDPETLRKKFRFECCELRDHRVFCTEKWTELKNYLQRTMFTDIGIPLWIPINEAPPTISANESKNSMDYFP
;
A
#
# COMPACT_ATOMS: atom_id res chain seq x y z
N MET A 1 -27.63 -16.44 -16.94
CA MET A 1 -26.79 -15.82 -15.89
C MET A 1 -25.58 -15.19 -16.56
N PRO A 2 -25.43 -13.86 -16.58
CA PRO A 2 -24.26 -13.23 -17.17
C PRO A 2 -23.06 -13.29 -16.20
N SER A 3 -21.91 -13.76 -16.70
CA SER A 3 -20.62 -13.74 -16.01
C SER A 3 -20.26 -12.33 -15.53
N PRO A 4 -19.62 -12.19 -14.35
CA PRO A 4 -19.13 -10.90 -13.90
C PRO A 4 -17.99 -10.47 -14.84
N LYS A 5 -18.22 -9.37 -15.55
CA LYS A 5 -17.23 -8.71 -16.41
C LYS A 5 -16.09 -8.21 -15.52
N ASN A 6 -14.88 -8.64 -15.83
CA ASN A 6 -13.64 -8.16 -15.22
C ASN A 6 -13.62 -6.63 -15.20
N GLU A 7 -13.41 -6.04 -14.02
CA GLU A 7 -13.27 -4.59 -13.88
C GLU A 7 -12.05 -4.07 -14.66
N PRO A 8 -12.22 -3.08 -15.56
CA PRO A 8 -11.15 -2.60 -16.45
C PRO A 8 -10.10 -1.69 -15.77
N GLY A 9 -10.23 -1.42 -14.46
CA GLY A 9 -9.34 -0.49 -13.74
C GLY A 9 -7.92 -1.01 -13.52
N SER A 10 -7.76 -2.30 -13.18
CA SER A 10 -6.48 -2.88 -12.78
C SER A 10 -5.44 -2.96 -13.91
N GLN A 11 -5.89 -3.09 -15.16
CA GLN A 11 -4.98 -3.14 -16.32
C GLN A 11 -4.50 -1.75 -16.76
N ARG A 12 -5.19 -0.67 -16.40
CA ARG A 12 -4.82 0.69 -16.84
C ARG A 12 -3.50 1.13 -16.24
N PHE A 13 -3.27 1.01 -14.95
CA PHE A 13 -2.00 1.46 -14.35
C PHE A 13 -0.75 0.74 -14.90
N LEU A 14 -0.89 -0.54 -15.27
CA LEU A 14 0.23 -1.36 -15.78
C LEU A 14 0.40 -1.31 -17.30
N SER A 15 -0.62 -0.79 -18.00
CA SER A 15 -0.55 -0.44 -19.43
C SER A 15 -0.26 1.04 -19.67
N PHE A 16 -0.48 1.89 -18.66
CA PHE A 16 0.03 3.26 -18.63
C PHE A 16 1.55 3.16 -18.65
N LYS A 17 2.12 3.44 -19.82
CA LYS A 17 3.55 3.65 -20.00
C LYS A 17 3.99 4.70 -18.98
N MET A 18 4.54 4.24 -17.86
CA MET A 18 5.32 5.05 -16.93
C MET A 18 6.52 5.54 -17.73
N THR A 19 6.34 6.69 -18.33
CA THR A 19 7.26 7.26 -19.29
C THR A 19 8.59 7.53 -18.60
N ARG A 20 9.64 6.91 -19.15
CA ARG A 20 11.09 7.00 -18.82
C ARG A 20 11.70 6.00 -17.83
N LEU A 21 11.02 4.89 -17.53
CA LEU A 21 11.76 3.62 -17.47
C LEU A 21 11.67 2.99 -18.86
N ARG A 22 12.80 2.59 -19.47
CA ARG A 22 12.80 1.82 -20.74
C ARG A 22 11.93 0.55 -20.64
N ILE A 23 11.54 0.13 -19.43
CA ILE A 23 10.63 -0.98 -19.15
C ILE A 23 9.84 -0.63 -17.86
N PRO A 24 8.50 -0.56 -17.85
CA PRO A 24 7.74 -0.38 -16.62
C PRO A 24 8.10 -1.48 -15.61
N PRO A 25 8.16 -1.17 -14.29
CA PRO A 25 8.56 -2.15 -13.29
C PRO A 25 7.61 -3.33 -13.36
N LYS A 26 8.16 -4.53 -13.63
CA LYS A 26 7.36 -5.76 -13.66
C LYS A 26 6.62 -5.87 -12.33
N LYS A 27 5.29 -6.10 -12.32
CA LYS A 27 4.43 -6.22 -11.11
C LYS A 27 5.14 -6.92 -9.94
N LYS A 28 5.79 -8.04 -10.24
CA LYS A 28 6.54 -8.87 -9.29
C LYS A 28 7.68 -8.15 -8.57
N HIS A 29 8.42 -7.30 -9.27
CA HIS A 29 9.50 -6.52 -8.67
C HIS A 29 8.93 -5.54 -7.64
N LEU A 30 7.84 -4.87 -7.97
CA LEU A 30 7.13 -3.99 -7.05
C LEU A 30 6.63 -4.76 -5.82
N TRP A 31 5.95 -5.89 -6.02
CA TRP A 31 5.48 -6.74 -4.92
C TRP A 31 6.63 -7.15 -3.99
N LEU A 32 7.73 -7.66 -4.56
CA LEU A 32 8.91 -8.05 -3.78
C LEU A 32 9.48 -6.89 -2.97
N LYS A 33 9.58 -5.70 -3.58
CA LYS A 33 10.08 -4.48 -2.93
C LYS A 33 9.19 -4.08 -1.75
N LEU A 34 7.87 -4.16 -1.93
CA LEU A 34 6.89 -3.83 -0.90
C LEU A 34 6.91 -4.84 0.25
N ILE A 35 6.92 -6.14 -0.04
CA ILE A 35 6.95 -7.16 1.03
C ILE A 35 8.23 -7.04 1.86
N LYS A 36 9.39 -6.87 1.20
CA LYS A 36 10.64 -6.62 1.92
C LYS A 36 10.59 -5.34 2.76
N GLY A 37 9.93 -4.30 2.26
CA GLY A 37 9.74 -3.07 3.00
C GLY A 37 8.83 -3.26 4.22
N HIS A 38 7.74 -4.01 4.07
CA HIS A 38 6.82 -4.36 5.15
C HIS A 38 7.53 -5.17 6.24
N GLN A 39 8.22 -6.25 5.86
CA GLN A 39 9.02 -7.07 6.79
C GLN A 39 10.05 -6.23 7.57
N LYS A 40 10.71 -5.27 6.91
CA LYS A 40 11.65 -4.35 7.58
C LYS A 40 10.98 -3.45 8.60
N ILE A 41 9.76 -2.97 8.34
CA ILE A 41 9.03 -2.13 9.31
C ILE A 41 8.57 -2.97 10.49
N ILE A 42 8.00 -4.14 10.24
CA ILE A 42 7.63 -5.09 11.29
C ILE A 42 8.84 -5.45 12.17
N HIS A 43 10.02 -5.66 11.57
CA HIS A 43 11.26 -5.87 12.32
C HIS A 43 11.68 -4.65 13.16
N LYS A 44 11.47 -3.43 12.67
CA LYS A 44 11.78 -2.22 13.46
C LYS A 44 10.83 -2.08 14.65
N ILE A 45 9.55 -2.42 14.47
CA ILE A 45 8.54 -2.40 15.53
C ILE A 45 8.88 -3.46 16.59
N SER A 46 9.21 -4.69 16.18
CA SER A 46 9.59 -5.76 17.11
C SER A 46 10.81 -5.41 17.96
N LYS A 47 11.75 -4.63 17.38
CA LYS A 47 12.93 -4.10 18.08
C LYS A 47 12.68 -2.79 18.84
N ARG A 48 11.47 -2.22 18.78
CA ARG A 48 11.13 -0.90 19.36
C ARG A 48 12.07 0.23 18.90
N ILE A 49 12.60 0.12 17.68
CA ILE A 49 13.47 1.13 17.03
C ILE A 49 12.73 1.87 15.91
N PHE A 50 11.43 1.66 15.80
CA PHE A 50 10.61 2.36 14.83
C PHE A 50 10.43 3.82 15.27
N LYS A 51 10.80 4.74 14.37
CA LYS A 51 10.79 6.19 14.65
C LYS A 51 9.71 6.84 13.81
N ILE A 52 8.73 7.43 14.48
CA ILE A 52 7.71 8.28 13.85
C ILE A 52 8.38 9.60 13.46
N LYS A 53 8.21 10.03 12.20
CA LYS A 53 8.89 11.22 11.69
C LYS A 53 8.05 12.49 11.76
N ASN A 54 6.73 12.36 11.67
CA ASN A 54 5.81 13.48 11.68
C ASN A 54 4.49 13.12 12.38
N THR A 55 3.70 14.14 12.74
CA THR A 55 2.43 13.97 13.47
C THR A 55 1.41 13.15 12.68
N SER A 56 1.40 13.30 11.36
CA SER A 56 0.49 12.58 10.46
C SER A 56 0.75 11.07 10.44
N GLU A 57 2.01 10.64 10.60
CA GLU A 57 2.39 9.23 10.66
C GLU A 57 1.94 8.56 11.97
N VAL A 58 1.82 9.32 13.07
CA VAL A 58 1.54 8.80 14.43
C VAL A 58 0.33 7.86 14.44
N ILE A 59 -0.78 8.25 13.81
CA ILE A 59 -2.03 7.46 13.85
C ILE A 59 -1.84 6.10 13.19
N ILE A 60 -1.27 6.06 11.98
CA ILE A 60 -1.05 4.82 11.24
C ILE A 60 0.00 3.96 11.95
N CYS A 61 1.04 4.59 12.49
CA CYS A 61 2.10 3.91 13.21
C CYS A 61 1.56 3.25 14.47
N ASN A 62 0.76 3.96 15.27
CA ASN A 62 0.13 3.40 16.46
C ASN A 62 -0.80 2.23 16.12
N ARG A 63 -1.60 2.34 15.05
CA ARG A 63 -2.45 1.23 14.58
C ARG A 63 -1.63 0.02 14.16
N LEU A 64 -0.56 0.24 13.40
CA LEU A 64 0.34 -0.82 12.96
C LEU A 64 1.08 -1.48 14.13
N GLU A 65 1.53 -0.69 15.10
CA GLU A 65 2.20 -1.19 16.31
C GLU A 65 1.25 -1.96 17.21
N ALA A 66 0.05 -1.44 17.48
CA ALA A 66 -0.98 -2.15 18.25
C ALA A 66 -1.32 -3.49 17.58
N HIS A 67 -1.62 -3.47 16.29
CA HIS A 67 -1.89 -4.67 15.51
C HIS A 67 -0.72 -5.66 15.52
N PHE A 68 0.54 -5.16 15.50
CA PHE A 68 1.72 -5.99 15.63
C PHE A 68 1.75 -6.73 16.97
N TRP A 69 1.55 -6.02 18.08
CA TRP A 69 1.62 -6.62 19.42
C TRP A 69 0.47 -7.60 19.69
N GLU A 70 -0.72 -7.34 19.14
CA GLU A 70 -1.87 -8.27 19.20
C GLU A 70 -1.64 -9.55 18.39
N ASN A 71 -0.82 -9.51 17.36
CA ASN A 71 -0.58 -10.62 16.42
C ASN A 71 0.90 -11.00 16.33
N LYS A 72 1.63 -10.81 17.44
CA LYS A 72 3.10 -10.89 17.48
C LYS A 72 3.63 -12.22 16.95
N ASP A 73 3.07 -13.34 17.40
CA ASP A 73 3.56 -14.68 17.05
C ASP A 73 3.50 -14.93 15.55
N ILE A 74 2.42 -14.49 14.90
CA ILE A 74 2.24 -14.59 13.45
C ILE A 74 3.23 -13.66 12.74
N LEU A 75 3.31 -12.39 13.16
CA LEU A 75 4.07 -11.38 12.44
C LEU A 75 5.58 -11.49 12.64
N GLU A 76 6.06 -12.10 13.73
CA GLU A 76 7.47 -12.42 13.94
C GLU A 76 7.97 -13.56 13.05
N GLU A 77 7.12 -14.56 12.75
CA GLU A 77 7.45 -15.68 11.87
C GLU A 77 7.99 -15.18 10.51
N TYR A 78 7.41 -14.10 9.99
CA TYR A 78 7.72 -13.55 8.67
C TYR A 78 8.85 -12.51 8.65
N GLN A 79 9.53 -12.24 9.77
CA GLN A 79 10.64 -11.26 9.86
C GLN A 79 12.01 -11.79 9.41
N THR A 80 12.20 -13.10 9.28
CA THR A 80 13.53 -13.72 9.23
C THR A 80 14.20 -13.72 7.84
N LYS A 81 15.53 -13.88 7.84
CA LYS A 81 16.38 -14.19 6.66
C LYS A 81 15.99 -15.50 5.95
N SER A 82 14.97 -16.21 6.43
CA SER A 82 14.39 -17.44 5.90
C SER A 82 12.93 -17.27 5.46
N GLY A 83 12.42 -16.03 5.43
CA GLY A 83 11.05 -15.76 4.99
C GLY A 83 10.77 -16.33 3.60
N PRO A 84 9.49 -16.58 3.26
CA PRO A 84 9.11 -17.33 2.06
C PRO A 84 9.61 -16.72 0.75
N ILE A 85 10.14 -15.49 0.77
CA ILE A 85 10.51 -14.70 -0.39
C ILE A 85 12.01 -14.32 -0.39
N ASN A 86 12.88 -15.34 -0.53
CA ASN A 86 14.32 -15.15 -0.68
C ASN A 86 14.81 -15.27 -2.12
N GLY A 87 15.59 -14.26 -2.55
CA GLY A 87 16.66 -14.27 -3.57
C GLY A 87 16.40 -14.78 -5.01
N LYS A 88 15.82 -15.97 -5.19
CA LYS A 88 15.80 -16.71 -6.46
C LYS A 88 14.48 -17.45 -6.69
N LEU A 89 13.34 -16.77 -6.57
CA LEU A 89 12.04 -17.39 -6.85
C LEU A 89 11.67 -17.25 -8.33
N ALA A 90 11.41 -18.39 -8.97
CA ALA A 90 10.72 -18.45 -10.26
C ALA A 90 9.30 -17.84 -10.16
N GLN A 91 8.72 -17.47 -11.30
CA GLN A 91 7.43 -16.76 -11.35
C GLN A 91 6.27 -17.50 -10.66
N LYS A 92 6.16 -18.83 -10.83
CA LYS A 92 5.16 -19.64 -10.11
C LYS A 92 5.46 -19.68 -8.62
N SER A 93 6.72 -19.79 -8.22
CA SER A 93 7.09 -19.84 -6.81
C SER A 93 6.94 -18.49 -6.10
N LEU A 94 6.95 -17.36 -6.81
CA LEU A 94 6.65 -16.06 -6.19
C LEU A 94 5.17 -15.95 -5.78
N ASN A 95 4.22 -16.32 -6.64
CA ASN A 95 2.80 -16.23 -6.29
C ASN A 95 2.48 -17.14 -5.10
N GLU A 96 2.99 -18.37 -5.10
CA GLU A 96 2.82 -19.29 -3.95
C GLU A 96 3.50 -18.76 -2.68
N ALA A 97 4.69 -18.15 -2.78
CA ALA A 97 5.34 -17.53 -1.64
C ALA A 97 4.55 -16.31 -1.10
N LEU A 98 3.95 -15.51 -1.98
CA LEU A 98 3.08 -14.40 -1.60
C LEU A 98 1.77 -14.89 -0.98
N LYS A 99 1.16 -15.95 -1.52
CA LYS A 99 0.00 -16.61 -0.91
C LYS A 99 0.30 -17.07 0.51
N LYS A 100 1.44 -17.75 0.70
CA LYS A 100 1.90 -18.17 2.03
C LYS A 100 2.12 -16.96 2.94
N TYR A 101 2.77 -15.91 2.46
CA TYR A 101 2.98 -14.69 3.23
C TYR A 101 1.66 -14.06 3.70
N PHE A 102 0.66 -13.99 2.81
CA PHE A 102 -0.66 -13.43 3.09
C PHE A 102 -1.70 -14.46 3.56
N GLN A 103 -1.26 -15.64 4.00
CA GLN A 103 -2.15 -16.70 4.46
C GLN A 103 -2.94 -16.24 5.70
N HIS A 104 -2.28 -15.50 6.60
CA HIS A 104 -2.88 -14.99 7.82
C HIS A 104 -3.46 -13.59 7.61
N GLU A 105 -4.64 -13.39 8.20
CA GLU A 105 -5.32 -12.10 8.20
C GLU A 105 -4.46 -10.99 8.82
N ALA A 106 -3.74 -11.32 9.90
CA ALA A 106 -2.81 -10.41 10.54
C ALA A 106 -1.77 -9.83 9.56
N THR A 107 -1.26 -10.63 8.63
CA THR A 107 -0.29 -10.17 7.62
C THR A 107 -0.92 -9.25 6.59
N LYS A 108 -2.19 -9.45 6.22
CA LYS A 108 -2.89 -8.57 5.28
C LYS A 108 -3.20 -7.21 5.91
N VAL A 109 -3.69 -7.21 7.15
CA VAL A 109 -4.00 -5.97 7.90
C VAL A 109 -2.73 -5.15 8.15
N SER A 110 -1.64 -5.79 8.61
CA SER A 110 -0.36 -5.09 8.78
C SER A 110 0.20 -4.54 7.46
N PHE A 111 0.10 -5.31 6.37
CA PHE A 111 0.50 -4.85 5.05
C PHE A 111 -0.37 -3.68 4.58
N TYR A 112 -1.66 -3.67 4.86
CA TYR A 112 -2.55 -2.56 4.57
C TYR A 112 -2.09 -1.26 5.26
N TYR A 113 -1.82 -1.29 6.57
CA TYR A 113 -1.29 -0.13 7.29
C TYR A 113 0.09 0.29 6.77
N TYR A 114 0.91 -0.68 6.34
CA TYR A 114 2.18 -0.38 5.68
C TYR A 114 1.99 0.39 4.37
N ILE A 115 0.99 0.02 3.55
CA ILE A 115 0.66 0.76 2.34
C ILE A 115 0.11 2.15 2.68
N GLU A 116 -0.79 2.27 3.68
CA GLU A 116 -1.26 3.58 4.18
C GLU A 116 -0.08 4.47 4.59
N LEU A 117 0.89 3.93 5.33
CA LEU A 117 2.09 4.66 5.72
C LEU A 117 2.95 5.07 4.52
N ILE A 118 3.03 4.24 3.47
CA ILE A 118 3.81 4.59 2.28
C ILE A 118 3.22 5.77 1.53
N PHE A 119 1.90 5.78 1.40
CA PHE A 119 1.10 6.72 0.61
C PHE A 119 0.39 7.76 1.47
N LEU A 120 0.84 7.97 2.71
CA LEU A 120 0.27 8.97 3.62
C LEU A 120 0.35 10.37 3.00
N GLU A 121 1.53 10.72 2.48
CA GLU A 121 1.74 11.90 1.66
C GLU A 121 1.70 11.45 0.20
N LEU A 122 0.57 11.71 -0.47
CA LEU A 122 0.38 11.45 -1.91
C LEU A 122 1.16 12.46 -2.79
N ASP A 123 2.38 12.78 -2.39
CA ASP A 123 3.29 13.66 -3.14
C ASP A 123 4.01 12.86 -4.24
N PRO A 124 3.79 13.18 -5.53
CA PRO A 124 4.39 12.45 -6.63
C PRO A 124 5.93 12.44 -6.62
N GLU A 125 6.57 13.50 -6.12
CA GLU A 125 8.03 13.59 -6.10
C GLU A 125 8.65 12.64 -5.07
N THR A 126 8.05 12.58 -3.87
CA THR A 126 8.42 11.67 -2.80
C THR A 126 8.19 10.22 -3.21
N LEU A 127 7.03 9.92 -3.80
CA LEU A 127 6.69 8.57 -4.27
C LEU A 127 7.59 8.13 -5.41
N ARG A 128 7.91 9.02 -6.37
CA ARG A 128 8.90 8.76 -7.42
C ARG A 128 10.24 8.36 -6.82
N LYS A 129 10.78 9.12 -5.87
CA LYS A 129 12.07 8.81 -5.23
C LYS A 129 12.04 7.47 -4.49
N LYS A 130 10.94 7.20 -3.77
CA LYS A 130 10.74 5.98 -2.96
C LYS A 130 10.63 4.74 -3.83
N PHE A 131 9.81 4.80 -4.87
CA PHE A 131 9.57 3.67 -5.77
C PHE A 131 10.61 3.55 -6.88
N ARG A 132 11.29 4.65 -7.24
CA ARG A 132 12.13 4.80 -8.44
C ARG A 132 11.33 4.59 -9.74
N PHE A 133 10.08 5.03 -9.72
CA PHE A 133 9.16 4.95 -10.87
C PHE A 133 8.77 6.35 -11.30
N GLU A 134 8.68 6.57 -12.61
CA GLU A 134 8.21 7.83 -13.17
C GLU A 134 6.68 7.79 -13.36
N CYS A 135 5.98 8.81 -12.89
CA CYS A 135 4.54 8.96 -13.14
C CYS A 135 4.24 9.78 -14.41
N CYS A 136 5.20 10.60 -14.86
CA CYS A 136 5.16 11.43 -16.06
C CYS A 136 6.57 11.74 -16.58
N GLU A 137 6.67 12.40 -17.75
CA GLU A 137 7.94 12.89 -18.30
C GLU A 137 8.33 14.29 -17.83
N LEU A 138 7.38 15.01 -17.24
CA LEU A 138 7.55 16.40 -16.86
C LEU A 138 8.32 16.51 -15.56
N ARG A 139 9.07 17.61 -15.41
CA ARG A 139 9.71 17.97 -14.15
C ARG A 139 8.67 18.38 -13.10
N ASP A 140 7.63 19.08 -13.54
CA ASP A 140 6.53 19.56 -12.70
C ASP A 140 5.35 18.59 -12.79
N HIS A 141 5.02 17.98 -11.66
CA HIS A 141 3.94 17.01 -11.56
C HIS A 141 2.58 17.71 -11.63
N ARG A 142 1.63 17.09 -12.33
CA ARG A 142 0.24 17.59 -12.42
C ARG A 142 -0.70 16.67 -11.65
N VAL A 143 -1.97 17.07 -11.55
CA VAL A 143 -3.05 16.32 -10.88
C VAL A 143 -3.09 14.85 -11.31
N PHE A 144 -2.92 14.56 -12.61
CA PHE A 144 -2.92 13.18 -13.12
C PHE A 144 -1.79 12.30 -12.54
N CYS A 145 -0.69 12.89 -12.05
CA CYS A 145 0.37 12.13 -11.37
C CYS A 145 -0.13 11.60 -10.03
N THR A 146 -0.83 12.43 -9.26
CA THR A 146 -1.45 12.05 -8.00
C THR A 146 -2.50 10.98 -8.22
N GLU A 147 -3.34 11.11 -9.24
CA GLU A 147 -4.34 10.09 -9.60
C GLU A 147 -3.69 8.72 -9.88
N LYS A 148 -2.60 8.69 -10.65
CA LYS A 148 -1.83 7.45 -10.89
C LYS A 148 -1.32 6.82 -9.59
N TRP A 149 -0.79 7.63 -8.68
CA TRP A 149 -0.32 7.10 -7.39
C TRP A 149 -1.47 6.58 -6.51
N THR A 150 -2.63 7.24 -6.54
CA THR A 150 -3.86 6.79 -5.88
C THR A 150 -4.34 5.46 -6.48
N GLU A 151 -4.33 5.31 -7.80
CA GLU A 151 -4.65 4.05 -8.47
C GLU A 151 -3.71 2.93 -8.03
N LEU A 152 -2.40 3.23 -7.92
CA LEU A 152 -1.43 2.26 -7.42
C LEU A 152 -1.72 1.85 -5.97
N LYS A 153 -2.00 2.81 -5.09
CA LYS A 153 -2.39 2.54 -3.70
C LYS A 153 -3.58 1.59 -3.66
N ASN A 154 -4.64 1.90 -4.39
CA ASN A 154 -5.86 1.09 -4.47
C ASN A 154 -5.58 -0.32 -5.00
N TYR A 155 -4.78 -0.43 -6.06
CA TYR A 155 -4.35 -1.72 -6.59
C TYR A 155 -3.62 -2.56 -5.52
N LEU A 156 -2.68 -1.97 -4.79
CA LEU A 156 -1.90 -2.68 -3.77
C LEU A 156 -2.76 -3.14 -2.59
N GLN A 157 -3.80 -2.41 -2.23
CA GLN A 157 -4.67 -2.72 -1.09
C GLN A 157 -5.81 -3.68 -1.44
N ARG A 158 -6.31 -3.64 -2.67
CA ARG A 158 -7.55 -4.37 -3.04
C ARG A 158 -7.31 -5.44 -4.10
N THR A 159 -6.63 -5.07 -5.18
CA THR A 159 -6.56 -5.92 -6.38
C THR A 159 -5.34 -6.85 -6.41
N MET A 160 -4.25 -6.47 -5.74
CA MET A 160 -3.01 -7.27 -5.70
C MET A 160 -3.27 -8.69 -5.19
N PHE A 161 -4.15 -8.85 -4.20
CA PHE A 161 -4.52 -10.15 -3.63
C PHE A 161 -5.14 -11.08 -4.69
N THR A 162 -6.07 -10.56 -5.49
CA THR A 162 -6.68 -11.31 -6.59
C THR A 162 -5.65 -11.68 -7.66
N ASP A 163 -4.74 -10.78 -8.00
CA ASP A 163 -3.66 -11.02 -8.97
C ASP A 163 -2.69 -12.15 -8.52
N ILE A 164 -2.56 -12.38 -7.21
CA ILE A 164 -1.77 -13.50 -6.66
C ILE A 164 -2.62 -14.74 -6.35
N GLY A 165 -3.92 -14.72 -6.65
CA GLY A 165 -4.84 -15.86 -6.44
C GLY A 165 -5.36 -16.00 -5.02
N ILE A 166 -5.44 -14.91 -4.26
CA ILE A 166 -6.15 -14.83 -2.98
C ILE A 166 -7.51 -14.17 -3.25
N PRO A 167 -8.62 -14.62 -2.63
CA PRO A 167 -9.91 -13.95 -2.73
C PRO A 167 -9.81 -12.46 -2.42
N LEU A 168 -10.71 -11.67 -3.03
CA LEU A 168 -10.80 -10.23 -2.75
C LEU A 168 -10.84 -10.00 -1.24
N TRP A 169 -9.89 -9.19 -0.77
CA TRP A 169 -9.76 -8.88 0.63
C TRP A 169 -10.17 -7.43 0.88
N ILE A 170 -11.04 -7.24 1.87
CA ILE A 170 -11.55 -5.93 2.27
C ILE A 170 -11.24 -5.80 3.78
N PRO A 171 -10.51 -4.77 4.21
CA PRO A 171 -10.26 -4.55 5.63
C PRO A 171 -11.59 -4.30 6.36
N ILE A 172 -11.93 -5.20 7.30
CA ILE A 172 -13.24 -5.25 7.97
C ILE A 172 -13.46 -4.07 8.94
N ASN A 173 -12.39 -3.40 9.38
CA ASN A 173 -12.43 -2.44 10.50
C ASN A 173 -12.09 -0.98 10.13
N GLU A 174 -11.98 -0.63 8.85
CA GLU A 174 -11.79 0.77 8.46
C GLU A 174 -13.07 1.32 7.84
N ALA A 175 -13.98 1.80 8.69
CA ALA A 175 -14.92 2.81 8.24
C ALA A 175 -14.09 3.96 7.62
N PRO A 176 -14.43 4.43 6.41
CA PRO A 176 -13.70 5.53 5.79
C PRO A 176 -13.64 6.70 6.78
N PRO A 177 -12.50 7.42 6.90
CA PRO A 177 -12.45 8.60 7.73
C PRO A 177 -13.57 9.52 7.26
N THR A 178 -14.55 9.75 8.13
CA THR A 178 -15.64 10.69 7.89
C THR A 178 -14.96 12.03 7.68
N ILE A 179 -14.86 12.46 6.42
CA ILE A 179 -14.62 13.86 6.12
C ILE A 179 -15.85 14.55 6.68
N SER A 180 -15.70 15.12 7.88
CA SER A 180 -16.66 16.03 8.45
C SER A 180 -16.79 17.18 7.47
N ALA A 181 -17.83 17.11 6.63
CA ALA A 181 -18.34 18.23 5.88
C ALA A 181 -18.96 19.21 6.87
N ASN A 182 -18.11 19.94 7.59
CA ASN A 182 -18.51 21.17 8.25
C ASN A 182 -18.16 22.32 7.31
N GLU A 183 -18.91 22.41 6.22
CA GLU A 183 -19.16 23.69 5.57
C GLU A 183 -20.63 24.05 5.77
N SER A 184 -20.82 25.29 6.23
CA SER A 184 -21.94 26.16 5.87
C SER A 184 -23.26 25.98 6.63
N LYS A 185 -23.36 26.73 7.74
CA LYS A 185 -24.51 27.53 8.24
C LYS A 185 -23.98 28.24 9.51
N ASN A 186 -23.91 29.57 9.63
CA ASN A 186 -24.97 30.56 9.45
C ASN A 186 -24.41 31.99 9.43
N SER A 187 -25.10 32.86 8.69
CA SER A 187 -25.55 34.23 9.03
C SER A 187 -24.51 35.19 9.63
N MET A 188 -24.08 36.25 8.94
CA MET A 188 -24.85 37.47 8.64
C MET A 188 -25.44 38.14 9.89
N ASP A 189 -25.07 39.42 10.05
CA ASP A 189 -25.56 40.48 10.97
C ASP A 189 -24.92 40.61 12.38
N TYR A 190 -24.08 41.65 12.58
CA TYR A 190 -24.45 42.96 13.16
C TYR A 190 -23.19 43.77 13.52
N PHE A 191 -23.06 44.96 12.94
CA PHE A 191 -22.34 46.10 13.52
C PHE A 191 -23.39 47.04 14.11
N PRO A 192 -23.08 47.70 15.24
CA PRO A 192 -23.31 49.14 15.34
C PRO A 192 -21.99 49.94 15.34
#